data_AF-A0A850AR75-F1
#
_entry.id   AF-A0A850AR75-F1
#
_cell.length_a   1.000
_cell.length_b   1.000
_cell.length_c   1.000
_cell.angle_alpha   90.00
_cell.angle_beta   90.00
_cell.angle_gamma   90.00
#
_symmetry.space_group_name_H-M   'P 1'
#
loop_
_entity.id
_entity.type
_entity.pdbx_description
1 polymer ?
#
loop_
_entity_poly.entity_id
_entity_poly.type
_entity_poly.pdbx_seq_one_letter_code
_entity_poly.pdbx_strand_id
1 'polypeptide(L)' 'MLDTLKIYNELKEKLEPEAALKIAEMMGYIYGELANTVTKADFSELREIVRDLGEAQHRTTVRFPHR' A
#
# COMPACT_ATOMS: atom_id res chain seq x y z
N MET A 1 -1.34 -11.26 -3.55
CA MET A 1 -0.12 -11.52 -2.76
C MET A 1 0.91 -12.08 -3.72
N LEU A 2 2.13 -11.55 -3.72
CA LEU A 2 3.21 -12.08 -4.55
C LEU A 2 3.52 -13.52 -4.12
N ASP A 3 3.56 -14.44 -5.08
CA ASP A 3 3.88 -15.86 -4.84
C ASP A 3 5.39 -16.07 -4.97
N THR A 4 6.12 -15.79 -3.88
CA THR A 4 7.58 -15.95 -3.80
C THR A 4 8.01 -17.39 -4.01
N LEU A 5 7.16 -18.36 -3.70
CA LEU A 5 7.43 -19.79 -3.84
C LEU A 5 7.40 -20.21 -5.32
N LYS A 6 6.43 -19.69 -6.09
CA LYS A 6 6.42 -19.86 -7.55
C LYS A 6 7.65 -19.23 -8.21
N ILE A 7 8.03 -18.03 -7.81
CA ILE A 7 9.23 -17.34 -8.32
C ILE A 7 10.50 -18.15 -8.01
N TYR A 8 10.65 -18.65 -6.78
CA TYR A 8 11.76 -19.53 -6.42
C TYR A 8 11.82 -20.79 -7.29
N ASN A 9 10.67 -21.44 -7.52
CA ASN A 9 10.60 -22.65 -8.32
C ASN A 9 10.97 -22.42 -9.80
N GLU A 10 10.63 -21.27 -10.37
CA GLU A 10 11.04 -20.91 -11.74
C GLU A 10 12.53 -20.54 -11.80
N LEU A 11 13.05 -19.85 -10.78
CA LEU A 11 14.45 -19.42 -10.74
C LEU A 11 15.42 -20.59 -10.51
N LYS A 12 15.08 -21.55 -9.66
CA LYS A 12 15.94 -22.72 -9.37
C LYS A 12 16.14 -23.66 -10.56
N GLU A 13 15.32 -23.55 -11.62
CA GLU A 13 15.52 -24.31 -12.86
C GLU A 13 16.72 -23.81 -13.67
N LYS A 14 17.16 -22.57 -13.43
CA LYS A 14 18.26 -21.92 -14.18
C LYS A 14 19.37 -21.34 -13.31
N LEU A 15 19.19 -21.36 -12.00
CA LEU A 15 20.11 -20.79 -11.01
C LEU A 15 20.33 -21.78 -9.88
N GLU A 16 21.47 -21.66 -9.22
CA GLU A 16 21.75 -22.36 -7.97
C GLU A 16 20.63 -22.06 -6.95
N PRO A 17 20.16 -23.06 -6.18
CA PRO A 17 19.01 -22.91 -5.27
C PRO A 17 19.15 -21.73 -4.30
N GLU A 18 20.37 -21.49 -3.81
CA GLU A 18 20.66 -20.41 -2.88
C GLU A 18 20.50 -19.01 -3.50
N ALA A 19 20.89 -18.86 -4.78
CA ALA A 19 20.68 -17.63 -5.53
C ALA A 19 19.20 -17.39 -5.86
N ALA A 20 18.49 -18.45 -6.27
CA ALA A 20 17.06 -18.40 -6.52
C ALA A 20 16.26 -18.01 -5.27
N LEU A 21 16.64 -18.55 -4.10
CA LEU A 21 16.02 -18.21 -2.81
C LEU A 21 16.23 -16.74 -2.48
N LYS A 22 17.46 -16.23 -2.58
CA LYS A 22 17.80 -14.83 -2.29
C LYS A 22 16.98 -13.85 -3.14
N ILE A 23 16.78 -14.17 -4.42
CA ILE A 23 16.00 -13.33 -5.34
C ILE A 23 14.51 -13.37 -4.97
N ALA A 24 13.96 -14.54 -4.68
CA ALA A 24 12.56 -14.68 -4.26
C ALA A 24 12.27 -13.92 -2.96
N GLU A 25 13.19 -13.96 -1.99
CA GLU A 25 13.10 -13.20 -0.74
C GLU A 25 13.14 -11.68 -0.98
N MET A 26 14.10 -11.19 -1.79
CA MET A 26 14.17 -9.76 -2.14
C MET A 26 12.91 -9.28 -2.85
N MET A 27 12.35 -10.07 -3.76
CA MET A 27 11.09 -9.74 -4.42
C MET A 27 9.91 -9.68 -3.44
N GLY A 28 9.86 -10.60 -2.48
CA GLY A 28 8.85 -10.57 -1.40
C GLY A 28 8.95 -9.29 -0.56
N TYR A 29 10.17 -8.89 -0.20
CA TYR A 29 10.42 -7.65 0.54
C TYR A 29 9.97 -6.41 -0.23
N ILE A 30 10.39 -6.27 -1.49
CA ILE A 30 10.04 -5.12 -2.35
C ILE A 30 8.52 -5.03 -2.54
N TYR A 31 7.85 -6.15 -2.78
CA TYR A 31 6.39 -6.18 -2.90
C TYR A 31 5.71 -5.74 -1.60
N GLY A 32 6.21 -6.18 -0.45
CA GLY A 32 5.71 -5.78 0.86
C GLY A 32 5.84 -4.28 1.12
N GLU A 33 7.00 -3.70 0.80
CA GLU A 33 7.22 -2.25 0.92
C GLU A 33 6.34 -1.44 -0.02
N LEU A 34 6.16 -1.90 -1.26
CA LEU A 34 5.30 -1.24 -2.24
C LEU A 34 3.84 -1.26 -1.80
N ALA A 35 3.32 -2.41 -1.36
CA ALA A 35 1.95 -2.54 -0.89
C ALA A 35 1.67 -1.66 0.35
N ASN A 36 2.61 -1.61 1.29
CA ASN A 36 2.51 -0.74 2.45
C ASN A 36 2.54 0.74 2.08
N THR A 37 3.35 1.13 1.10
CA THR A 37 3.43 2.50 0.60
C THR A 37 2.13 2.93 -0.08
N VAL A 38 1.55 2.08 -0.93
CA VAL A 38 0.24 2.33 -1.57
C VAL A 38 -0.85 2.47 -0.51
N THR A 39 -0.91 1.56 0.47
CA THR A 39 -1.89 1.64 1.57
C THR A 39 -1.78 2.97 2.35
N LYS A 40 -0.55 3.46 2.60
CA LYS A 40 -0.33 4.76 3.26
C LYS A 40 -0.79 5.93 2.39
N ALA A 41 -0.57 5.87 1.08
CA ALA A 41 -1.03 6.89 0.14
C ALA A 41 -2.56 6.96 0.13
N ASP A 42 -3.24 5.82 -0.01
CA ASP A 42 -4.70 5.71 0.01
C ASP A 42 -5.28 6.24 1.33
N PHE A 43 -4.65 5.90 2.47
CA PHE A 43 -5.07 6.41 3.78
C PHE A 43 -4.88 7.93 3.90
N SER A 44 -3.82 8.47 3.32
CA SER A 44 -3.58 9.92 3.31
C SER A 44 -4.65 10.65 2.51
N GLU A 45 -5.02 10.13 1.34
CA GLU A 45 -6.07 10.70 0.50
C GLU A 45 -7.44 10.66 1.20
N LEU A 46 -7.79 9.53 1.83
CA LEU A 46 -9.00 9.42 2.64
C LEU A 46 -9.02 10.44 3.79
N ARG A 47 -7.88 10.66 4.45
CA ARG A 47 -7.77 11.65 5.53
C ARG A 47 -8.01 13.08 5.02
N GLU A 48 -7.52 13.41 3.83
CA GLU A 48 -7.76 14.72 3.22
C GLU A 48 -9.23 14.92 2.87
N ILE A 49 -9.88 13.93 2.24
CA ILE A 49 -11.31 13.97 1.93
C ILE A 49 -12.15 14.20 3.20
N VAL A 50 -11.84 13.48 4.29
CA VAL A 50 -12.55 13.62 5.57
C VAL A 50 -12.32 15.01 6.18
N ARG A 51 -11.09 15.54 6.11
CA ARG A 51 -10.79 16.90 6.59
C ARG A 51 -11.61 17.93 5.81
N ASP A 52 -11.59 17.86 4.49
CA ASP A 52 -12.28 18.81 3.62
C ASP A 52 -13.80 18.77 3.83
N LEU A 53 -14.35 17.57 4.08
CA LEU A 53 -15.76 17.41 4.45
C LEU A 53 -16.07 18.06 5.81
N GLY A 54 -15.22 17.86 6.82
CA GLY A 54 -15.36 18.50 8.13
C GLY A 54 -15.31 20.02 8.05
N GLU A 55 -14.41 20.57 7.23
CA GLU A 55 -14.34 22.01 6.98
C GLU A 55 -15.57 22.53 6.25
N ALA A 56 -16.07 21.81 5.24
CA ALA A 56 -17.30 22.17 4.52
C ALA A 56 -18.53 22.18 5.45
N GLN A 57 -18.64 21.19 6.33
CA GLN A 57 -19.68 21.15 7.36
C GLN A 57 -19.52 22.31 8.35
N HIS A 58 -18.31 22.59 8.84
CA HIS A 58 -18.05 23.72 9.72
C HIS A 58 -18.46 25.05 9.09
N ARG A 59 -18.08 25.30 7.83
CA ARG A 59 -18.50 26.49 7.06
C ARG A 59 -20.02 26.59 6.95
N THR A 60 -20.70 25.46 6.75
CA THR A 60 -22.17 25.42 6.65
C THR A 60 -22.84 25.72 7.99
N THR A 61 -22.35 25.13 9.09
CA THR A 61 -22.84 25.37 10.45
C THR A 61 -22.63 26.82 10.89
N VAL A 62 -21.50 27.43 10.54
CA VAL A 62 -21.24 28.85 10.82
C VAL A 62 -22.15 29.76 9.99
N ARG A 63 -22.48 29.37 8.74
CA ARG A 63 -23.33 30.16 7.85
C ARG A 63 -24.83 29.99 8.11
N PHE A 64 -25.24 28.83 8.62
CA PHE A 64 -26.61 28.52 9.01
C PHE A 64 -26.61 27.88 10.40
N PRO A 65 -26.35 28.66 11.46
CA PRO A 65 -26.49 28.17 12.82
C PRO A 65 -27.94 27.76 13.00
N HIS A 66 -28.17 26.48 13.30
CA HIS A 66 -29.51 25.97 13.57
C HIS A 66 -30.10 26.81 14.71
N ARG A 67 -31.17 27.56 14.41
CA ARG A 67 -31.96 28.29 15.41
C ARG A 67 -32.81 27.33 16.21
#